data_AF-A0A920SPN8-F1
#
_entry.id   AF-A0A920SPN8-F1
#
_cell.length_a   1.000
_cell.length_b   1.000
_cell.length_c   1.000
_cell.angle_alpha   90.00
_cell.angle_beta   90.00
_cell.angle_gamma   90.00
#
_symmetry.space_group_name_H-M   'P 1'
#
loop_
_entity.id
_entity.type
_entity.pdbx_description
1 polymer ?
#
loop_
_entity_poly.entity_id
_entity_poly.type
_entity_poly.pdbx_seq_one_letter_code
_entity_poly.pdbx_strand_id
1 'polypeptide(L)'
;MALRSLHAPHFEGYTLFKGTRVRSLNAEPRWAAEWLDGMTHAYLIDFLNPDGSIAFRIYYQDAVAPPPLGFAPRAVIRERPVDAAILVPATFDQVDWHPEAFIENLQPQRVFLGHWENFFSPPVSPADPLSNFAHFESRLERVFDGEWWKPELWTEFRFPTR
;
A
#
# COMPACT_ATOMS: atom_id res chain seq x y z
N MET A 1 -1.24 9.32 -10.72
CA MET A 1 -1.69 8.28 -11.66
C MET A 1 -2.31 7.13 -10.89
N ALA A 2 -3.54 6.74 -11.23
CA ALA A 2 -4.19 5.58 -10.63
C ALA A 2 -3.76 4.30 -11.37
N LEU A 3 -3.44 3.26 -10.63
CA LEU A 3 -2.99 1.95 -11.11
C LEU A 3 -4.08 0.94 -10.74
N ARG A 4 -4.57 0.19 -11.72
CA ARG A 4 -5.56 -0.86 -11.47
C ARG A 4 -4.97 -1.87 -10.49
N SER A 5 -5.63 -2.06 -9.35
CA SER A 5 -5.18 -2.94 -8.28
C SER A 5 -6.28 -3.94 -7.90
N LEU A 6 -6.07 -4.66 -6.81
CA LEU A 6 -7.02 -5.57 -6.18
C LEU A 6 -6.74 -5.63 -4.67
N HIS A 7 -7.73 -6.05 -3.90
CA HIS A 7 -7.54 -6.45 -2.52
C HIS A 7 -7.28 -7.96 -2.44
N ALA A 8 -6.21 -8.37 -1.74
CA ALA A 8 -5.93 -9.77 -1.46
C ALA A 8 -7.11 -10.45 -0.71
N PRO A 9 -7.21 -11.77 -0.72
CA PRO A 9 -8.12 -12.45 0.19
C PRO A 9 -7.92 -12.00 1.64
N HIS A 10 -9.01 -11.94 2.41
CA HIS A 10 -8.95 -11.62 3.83
C HIS A 10 -8.41 -12.82 4.62
N PHE A 11 -8.79 -14.04 4.23
CA PHE A 11 -8.32 -15.30 4.81
C PHE A 11 -8.58 -16.46 3.83
N GLU A 12 -7.65 -17.40 3.75
CA GLU A 12 -7.75 -18.66 2.98
C GLU A 12 -8.37 -18.52 1.57
N GLY A 13 -8.03 -17.46 0.83
CA GLY A 13 -8.58 -17.23 -0.52
C GLY A 13 -9.98 -16.59 -0.57
N TYR A 14 -10.64 -16.37 0.57
CA TYR A 14 -11.93 -15.67 0.67
C TYR A 14 -11.76 -14.16 0.79
N THR A 15 -12.46 -13.40 -0.05
CA THR A 15 -12.55 -11.93 0.05
C THR A 15 -13.95 -11.54 0.47
N LEU A 16 -14.07 -10.73 1.52
CA LEU A 16 -15.35 -10.23 2.01
C LEU A 16 -15.82 -9.02 1.17
N PHE A 17 -17.13 -8.80 1.19
CA PHE A 17 -17.80 -7.58 0.68
C PHE A 17 -17.47 -7.21 -0.78
N LYS A 18 -17.20 -8.23 -1.60
CA LYS A 18 -16.99 -8.07 -3.04
C LYS A 18 -18.20 -7.44 -3.73
N GLY A 19 -17.99 -6.41 -4.54
CA GLY A 19 -19.00 -5.88 -5.44
C GLY A 19 -18.80 -4.42 -5.84
N THR A 20 -19.61 -3.95 -6.77
CA THR A 20 -19.66 -2.54 -7.16
C THR A 20 -21.08 -2.02 -7.05
N ARG A 21 -21.22 -0.71 -6.83
CA ARG A 21 -22.52 -0.04 -6.84
C ARG A 21 -22.73 0.62 -8.20
N VAL A 22 -23.84 0.28 -8.86
CA VAL A 22 -24.26 0.93 -10.12
C VAL A 22 -25.01 2.24 -9.85
N ARG A 23 -25.58 2.41 -8.65
CA ARG A 23 -26.31 3.61 -8.23
C ARG A 23 -25.70 4.18 -6.96
N SER A 24 -25.60 5.50 -6.91
CA SER A 24 -25.17 6.23 -5.72
C SER A 24 -26.10 5.96 -4.55
N LEU A 25 -25.51 5.92 -3.35
CA LEU A 25 -26.28 5.88 -2.12
C LEU A 25 -26.78 7.27 -1.76
N ASN A 26 -27.99 7.35 -1.21
CA ASN A 26 -28.58 8.59 -0.70
C ASN A 26 -28.43 8.72 0.82
N ALA A 27 -27.79 7.75 1.47
CA ALA A 27 -27.49 7.71 2.89
C ALA A 27 -26.27 6.81 3.13
N GLU A 28 -25.57 7.04 4.24
CA GLU A 28 -24.42 6.23 4.63
C GLU A 28 -24.82 4.77 4.91
N PRO A 29 -24.04 3.77 4.44
CA PRO A 29 -24.24 2.38 4.82
C PRO A 29 -24.15 2.17 6.33
N ARG A 30 -24.96 1.25 6.86
CA ARG A 30 -25.03 0.96 8.30
C ARG A 30 -24.15 -0.22 8.71
N TRP A 31 -23.96 -1.18 7.81
CA TRP A 31 -23.23 -2.41 8.08
C TRP A 31 -21.96 -2.50 7.23
N ALA A 32 -20.91 -3.13 7.76
CA ALA A 32 -19.67 -3.39 7.03
C ALA A 32 -19.93 -4.05 5.66
N ALA A 33 -20.88 -4.99 5.60
CA ALA A 33 -21.24 -5.70 4.38
C ALA A 33 -21.89 -4.83 3.27
N GLU A 34 -22.30 -3.61 3.61
CA GLU A 34 -22.82 -2.65 2.65
C GLU A 34 -21.70 -1.76 2.06
N TRP A 35 -20.50 -1.77 2.65
CA TRP A 35 -19.31 -1.14 2.09
C TRP A 35 -18.64 -2.13 1.14
N LEU A 36 -19.06 -2.08 -0.12
CA LEU A 36 -18.50 -2.95 -1.16
C LEU A 36 -17.10 -2.48 -1.55
N ASP A 37 -16.18 -3.42 -1.77
CA ASP A 37 -14.76 -3.16 -2.11
C ASP A 37 -14.57 -2.32 -3.38
N GLY A 38 -15.52 -2.36 -4.30
CA GLY A 38 -15.54 -1.50 -5.47
C GLY A 38 -14.39 -1.80 -6.42
N MET A 39 -13.80 -0.75 -6.98
CA MET A 39 -12.61 -0.86 -7.82
C MET A 39 -11.39 -0.39 -7.03
N THR A 40 -10.53 -1.34 -6.64
CA THR A 40 -9.28 -1.05 -5.91
C THR A 40 -8.24 -0.42 -6.84
N HIS A 41 -7.56 0.61 -6.33
CA HIS A 41 -6.46 1.26 -7.04
C HIS A 41 -5.26 1.41 -6.11
N ALA A 42 -4.08 1.21 -6.68
CA ALA A 42 -2.87 1.79 -6.13
C ALA A 42 -2.63 3.14 -6.82
N TYR A 43 -1.80 3.99 -6.23
CA TYR A 43 -1.54 5.32 -6.75
C TYR A 43 -0.04 5.58 -6.83
N LEU A 44 0.37 6.13 -7.98
CA LEU A 44 1.66 6.79 -8.14
C LEU A 44 1.42 8.30 -8.07
N ILE A 45 1.98 8.96 -7.06
CA ILE A 45 1.71 10.37 -6.74
C ILE A 45 3.01 11.14 -6.92
N ASP A 46 3.00 12.08 -7.87
CA ASP A 46 4.15 12.95 -8.14
C ASP A 46 3.90 14.33 -7.54
N PHE A 47 4.85 14.75 -6.70
CA PHE A 47 4.99 16.13 -6.26
C PHE A 47 5.91 16.83 -7.25
N LEU A 48 5.46 17.94 -7.80
CA LEU A 48 6.15 18.62 -8.89
C LEU A 48 6.86 19.88 -8.39
N ASN A 49 8.02 20.14 -8.96
CA ASN A 49 8.69 21.43 -8.90
C ASN A 49 7.91 22.48 -9.73
N PRO A 50 8.19 23.79 -9.55
CA PRO A 50 7.57 24.85 -10.35
C PRO A 50 7.77 24.70 -11.87
N ASP A 51 8.85 24.04 -12.31
CA ASP A 51 9.14 23.76 -13.72
C ASP A 51 8.44 22.51 -14.27
N GLY A 52 7.64 21.82 -13.44
CA GLY A 52 6.93 20.60 -13.80
C GLY A 52 7.76 19.31 -13.69
N SER A 53 9.05 19.39 -13.32
CA SER A 53 9.85 18.20 -13.02
C SER A 53 9.38 17.55 -11.71
N ILE A 54 9.59 16.23 -11.58
CA ILE A 54 9.19 15.50 -10.36
C ILE A 54 10.18 15.80 -9.24
N ALA A 55 9.69 16.46 -8.19
CA ALA A 55 10.43 16.72 -6.95
C ALA A 55 10.48 15.47 -6.07
N PHE A 56 9.34 14.77 -5.95
CA PHE A 56 9.20 13.57 -5.11
C PHE A 56 8.09 12.65 -5.65
N ARG A 57 8.27 11.33 -5.55
CA ARG A 57 7.31 10.33 -6.01
C ARG A 57 6.95 9.33 -4.91
N ILE A 58 5.66 9.22 -4.64
CA ILE A 58 5.10 8.25 -3.69
C ILE A 58 4.35 7.16 -4.46
N TYR A 59 4.62 5.90 -4.13
CA TYR A 59 3.71 4.80 -4.42
C TYR A 59 2.85 4.52 -3.17
N TYR A 60 1.54 4.42 -3.34
CA TYR A 60 0.60 4.12 -2.27
C TYR A 60 -0.33 2.98 -2.69
N GLN A 61 -0.42 1.95 -1.85
CA GLN A 61 -1.49 0.96 -1.90
C GLN A 61 -2.12 0.85 -0.51
N ASP A 62 -3.44 0.66 -0.47
CA ASP A 62 -4.22 0.46 0.76
C ASP A 62 -4.56 -1.02 1.00
N ALA A 63 -4.22 -1.89 0.05
CA ALA A 63 -4.35 -3.33 0.15
C ALA A 63 -3.21 -4.04 -0.60
N VAL A 64 -2.89 -5.27 -0.18
CA VAL A 64 -2.01 -6.17 -0.94
C VAL A 64 -2.71 -6.59 -2.23
N ALA A 65 -1.99 -6.59 -3.34
CA ALA A 65 -2.48 -7.06 -4.64
C ALA A 65 -1.56 -8.13 -5.24
N PRO A 66 -2.11 -9.13 -5.93
CA PRO A 66 -1.31 -10.09 -6.68
C PRO A 66 -0.65 -9.43 -7.90
N PRO A 67 0.67 -9.59 -8.10
CA PRO A 67 1.34 -9.17 -9.31
C PRO A 67 0.63 -9.70 -10.58
N PRO A 68 0.52 -8.92 -11.67
CA PRO A 68 1.05 -7.57 -11.85
C PRO A 68 0.05 -6.45 -11.50
N LEU A 69 -1.03 -6.74 -10.75
CA LEU A 69 -1.99 -5.70 -10.35
C LEU A 69 -1.32 -4.73 -9.38
N GLY A 70 -1.61 -3.44 -9.52
CA GLY A 70 -0.97 -2.37 -8.78
C GLY A 70 0.41 -1.95 -9.32
N PHE A 71 0.98 -2.66 -10.30
CA PHE A 71 2.31 -2.28 -10.82
C PHE A 71 2.31 -0.95 -11.54
N ALA A 72 3.38 -0.18 -11.32
CA ALA A 72 3.66 1.01 -12.10
C ALA A 72 4.23 0.61 -13.49
N PRO A 73 3.87 1.33 -14.57
CA PRO A 73 4.44 1.08 -15.89
C PRO A 73 5.97 1.21 -15.87
N ARG A 74 6.66 0.20 -16.42
CA ARG A 74 8.14 0.17 -16.45
C ARG A 74 8.76 1.40 -17.11
N ALA A 75 8.11 1.98 -18.11
CA ALA A 75 8.59 3.22 -18.75
C ALA A 75 8.64 4.39 -17.75
N VAL A 76 7.60 4.54 -16.92
CA VAL A 76 7.50 5.59 -15.91
C VAL A 76 8.52 5.42 -14.78
N ILE A 77 8.76 4.18 -14.35
CA ILE A 77 9.75 3.88 -13.30
C ILE A 77 11.18 4.09 -13.81
N ARG A 78 11.48 3.76 -15.08
CA ARG A 78 12.81 4.01 -15.68
C ARG A 78 13.16 5.50 -15.77
N GLU A 79 12.17 6.36 -15.98
CA GLU A 79 12.37 7.81 -15.96
C GLU A 79 12.69 8.31 -14.56
N ARG A 80 11.95 7.81 -13.55
CA ARG A 80 12.21 8.11 -12.14
C ARG A 80 11.70 6.99 -11.22
N PRO A 81 12.58 6.36 -10.42
CA PRO A 81 12.17 5.41 -9.39
C PRO A 81 11.28 6.06 -8.31
N VAL A 82 10.66 5.23 -7.48
CA VAL A 82 9.84 5.70 -6.37
C VAL A 82 10.72 6.21 -5.23
N ASP A 83 10.44 7.41 -4.72
CA ASP A 83 11.19 7.94 -3.57
C ASP A 83 10.70 7.32 -2.24
N ALA A 84 9.40 7.03 -2.14
CA ALA A 84 8.78 6.35 -1.00
C ALA A 84 7.64 5.43 -1.44
N ALA A 85 7.69 4.16 -1.06
CA ALA A 85 6.57 3.22 -1.23
C ALA A 85 5.88 2.97 0.11
N ILE A 86 4.57 3.20 0.16
CA ILE A 86 3.72 2.80 1.28
C ILE A 86 3.11 1.45 0.91
N LEU A 87 3.60 0.39 1.57
CA LEU A 87 3.17 -0.99 1.36
C LEU A 87 2.35 -1.47 2.56
N VAL A 88 1.48 -2.43 2.30
CA VAL A 88 0.57 -3.00 3.30
C VAL A 88 1.02 -4.43 3.59
N PRO A 89 1.31 -4.78 4.85
CA PRO A 89 1.70 -6.13 5.20
C PRO A 89 0.50 -7.01 5.58
N ALA A 90 -0.66 -6.44 5.92
CA ALA A 90 -1.85 -7.24 6.23
C ALA A 90 -2.23 -8.13 5.04
N THR A 91 -2.48 -9.42 5.31
CA THR A 91 -2.86 -10.44 4.30
C THR A 91 -1.82 -10.70 3.20
N PHE A 92 -0.56 -10.28 3.38
CA PHE A 92 0.49 -10.48 2.36
C PHE A 92 0.74 -11.95 2.00
N ASP A 93 0.49 -12.86 2.94
CA ASP A 93 0.67 -14.30 2.79
C ASP A 93 -0.46 -14.95 1.97
N GLN A 94 -1.52 -14.21 1.65
CA GLN A 94 -2.59 -14.63 0.75
C GLN A 94 -2.23 -14.43 -0.74
N VAL A 95 -1.04 -13.89 -1.00
CA VAL A 95 -0.56 -13.53 -2.34
C VAL A 95 0.88 -13.99 -2.52
N ASP A 96 1.12 -14.67 -3.64
CA ASP A 96 2.47 -15.06 -4.02
C ASP A 96 3.33 -13.83 -4.36
N TRP A 97 4.62 -13.91 -4.01
CA TRP A 97 5.64 -12.94 -4.42
C TRP A 97 5.42 -11.48 -3.94
N HIS A 98 4.77 -11.31 -2.77
CA HIS A 98 4.70 -10.04 -2.06
C HIS A 98 5.59 -10.03 -0.79
N PRO A 99 6.39 -8.97 -0.52
CA PRO A 99 6.49 -7.70 -1.24
C PRO A 99 7.48 -7.68 -2.41
N GLU A 100 8.17 -8.79 -2.70
CA GLU A 100 9.33 -8.82 -3.59
C GLU A 100 9.04 -8.26 -4.98
N ALA A 101 7.92 -8.63 -5.59
CA ALA A 101 7.58 -8.18 -6.93
C ALA A 101 7.35 -6.65 -7.00
N PHE A 102 6.88 -6.03 -5.91
CA PHE A 102 6.69 -4.58 -5.84
C PHE A 102 8.01 -3.85 -5.60
N ILE A 103 8.91 -4.42 -4.78
CA ILE A 103 10.27 -3.88 -4.63
C ILE A 103 10.99 -3.89 -5.99
N GLU A 104 10.90 -5.00 -6.73
CA GLU A 104 11.47 -5.09 -8.08
C GLU A 104 10.82 -4.11 -9.08
N ASN A 105 9.49 -3.96 -9.04
CA ASN A 105 8.78 -3.09 -9.97
C ASN A 105 9.01 -1.60 -9.70
N LEU A 106 8.95 -1.18 -8.44
CA LEU A 106 8.92 0.22 -8.03
C LEU A 106 10.32 0.79 -7.80
N GLN A 107 11.30 -0.08 -7.49
CA GLN A 107 12.66 0.29 -7.11
C GLN A 107 12.68 1.42 -6.06
N PRO A 108 11.96 1.27 -4.93
CA PRO A 108 11.78 2.37 -3.99
C PRO A 108 13.10 2.72 -3.32
N GLN A 109 13.29 3.99 -2.95
CA GLN A 109 14.40 4.38 -2.07
C GLN A 109 14.10 4.08 -0.59
N ARG A 110 12.81 4.10 -0.22
CA ARG A 110 12.31 3.92 1.15
C ARG A 110 10.98 3.18 1.13
N VAL A 111 10.74 2.38 2.18
CA VAL A 111 9.47 1.68 2.37
C VAL A 111 8.81 2.09 3.70
N PHE A 112 7.53 2.41 3.66
CA PHE A 112 6.70 2.63 4.85
C PHE A 112 5.65 1.53 4.90
N LEU A 113 5.44 0.97 6.08
CA LEU A 113 4.38 0.00 6.30
C LEU A 113 3.13 0.75 6.74
N GLY A 114 2.06 0.66 5.95
CA GLY A 114 0.72 1.07 6.34
C GLY A 114 -0.13 -0.14 6.73
N HIS A 115 -1.22 0.06 7.47
CA HIS A 115 -2.18 -1.01 7.78
C HIS A 115 -1.51 -2.25 8.41
N TRP A 116 -0.57 -2.00 9.31
CA TRP A 116 0.04 -3.04 10.14
C TRP A 116 -0.63 -3.04 11.53
N GLU A 117 -1.12 -1.90 11.98
CA GLU A 117 -1.77 -1.71 13.26
C GLU A 117 -3.13 -2.43 13.37
N ASN A 118 -3.50 -2.81 14.59
CA ASN A 118 -4.81 -3.35 14.93
C ASN A 118 -5.86 -2.23 14.93
N PHE A 119 -6.39 -1.94 13.75
CA PHE A 119 -7.43 -0.93 13.54
C PHE A 119 -8.81 -1.32 14.11
N PHE A 120 -8.98 -2.54 14.64
CA PHE A 120 -10.20 -2.94 15.36
C PHE A 120 -10.18 -2.53 16.84
N SER A 121 -9.09 -1.94 17.32
CA SER A 121 -8.94 -1.43 18.68
C SER A 121 -8.70 0.08 18.66
N PRO A 122 -8.99 0.79 19.76
CA PRO A 122 -8.64 2.20 19.87
C PRO A 122 -7.15 2.43 19.61
N PRO A 123 -6.77 3.55 18.97
CA PRO A 123 -5.36 3.83 18.68
C PRO A 123 -4.58 4.00 20.00
N VAL A 124 -3.52 3.21 20.15
CA VAL A 124 -2.60 3.23 21.30
C VAL A 124 -1.17 3.44 20.81
N SER A 125 -0.27 3.88 21.70
CA SER A 125 1.16 4.05 21.41
C SER A 125 1.98 3.39 22.51
N PRO A 126 2.82 2.39 22.20
CA PRO A 126 3.02 1.80 20.86
C PRO A 126 1.75 1.10 20.35
N ALA A 127 1.54 1.08 19.04
CA ALA A 127 0.37 0.44 18.44
C ALA A 127 0.49 -1.10 18.49
N ASP A 128 -0.62 -1.76 18.82
CA ASP A 128 -0.71 -3.22 18.75
C ASP A 128 -0.76 -3.65 17.28
N PRO A 129 0.03 -4.65 16.85
CA PRO A 129 -0.04 -5.16 15.49
C PRO A 129 -1.32 -5.98 15.28
N LEU A 130 -1.93 -5.87 14.09
CA LEU A 130 -3.08 -6.71 13.71
C LEU A 130 -2.68 -8.19 13.53
N SER A 131 -1.47 -8.45 13.05
CA SER A 131 -0.98 -9.79 12.76
C SER A 131 0.51 -9.94 13.09
N ASN A 132 1.04 -11.16 13.05
CA ASN A 132 2.48 -11.37 13.23
C ASN A 132 3.24 -10.99 11.95
N PHE A 133 3.79 -9.77 11.92
CA PHE A 133 4.50 -9.22 10.75
C PHE A 133 5.95 -9.66 10.59
N ALA A 134 6.52 -10.41 11.55
CA ALA A 134 7.93 -10.81 11.47
C ALA A 134 8.27 -11.57 10.17
N HIS A 135 7.30 -12.34 9.64
CA HIS A 135 7.46 -13.02 8.36
C HIS A 135 7.47 -12.04 7.17
N PHE A 136 6.64 -11.00 7.18
CA PHE A 136 6.68 -9.95 6.16
C PHE A 136 7.99 -9.17 6.22
N GLU A 137 8.41 -8.76 7.42
CA GLU A 137 9.65 -8.02 7.67
C GLU A 137 10.86 -8.80 7.11
N SER A 138 10.98 -10.09 7.45
CA SER A 138 12.05 -10.96 6.94
C SER A 138 12.06 -11.07 5.41
N ARG A 139 10.89 -11.12 4.76
CA ARG A 139 10.82 -11.16 3.29
C ARG A 139 11.20 -9.82 2.67
N LEU A 140 10.78 -8.70 3.26
CA LEU A 140 11.16 -7.36 2.82
C LEU A 140 12.67 -7.16 2.92
N GLU A 141 13.26 -7.45 4.07
CA GLU A 141 14.71 -7.30 4.32
C GLU A 141 15.58 -8.15 3.39
N ARG A 142 15.06 -9.28 2.89
CA ARG A 142 15.77 -10.13 1.93
C ARG A 142 15.93 -9.51 0.55
N VAL A 143 15.03 -8.60 0.16
CA VAL A 143 14.98 -8.02 -1.20
C VAL A 143 15.15 -6.52 -1.24
N PHE A 144 15.17 -5.86 -0.08
CA PHE A 144 15.25 -4.41 0.03
C PHE A 144 16.34 -4.01 1.01
N ASP A 145 17.45 -3.54 0.46
CA ASP A 145 18.61 -3.05 1.23
C ASP A 145 18.46 -1.60 1.74
N GLY A 146 17.30 -0.97 1.48
CA GLY A 146 17.03 0.41 1.85
C GLY A 146 16.37 0.55 3.23
N GLU A 147 16.11 1.79 3.63
CA GLU A 147 15.48 2.09 4.91
C GLU A 147 13.97 1.82 4.83
N TRP A 148 13.45 1.08 5.82
CA TRP A 148 12.02 0.86 5.98
C TRP A 148 11.55 1.19 7.40
N TRP A 149 10.29 1.62 7.52
CA TRP A 149 9.70 1.97 8.81
C TRP A 149 8.30 1.43 8.97
N LYS A 150 8.02 1.07 10.22
CA LYS A 150 6.70 0.86 10.78
C LYS A 150 6.33 2.08 11.62
N PRO A 151 5.65 3.09 11.05
CA PRO A 151 5.41 4.35 11.75
C PRO A 151 4.43 4.19 12.90
N GLU A 152 4.81 4.66 14.08
CA GLU A 152 3.93 4.81 15.24
C GLU A 152 3.03 6.04 15.10
N LEU A 153 2.03 6.15 15.97
CA LEU A 153 1.18 7.34 16.04
C LEU A 153 2.03 8.63 16.12
N TRP A 154 1.65 9.61 15.30
CA TRP A 154 2.30 10.93 15.21
C TRP A 154 3.73 10.93 14.65
N THR A 155 4.20 9.82 14.09
CA THR A 155 5.48 9.81 13.36
C THR A 155 5.40 10.77 12.17
N GLU A 156 6.30 11.74 12.12
CA GLU A 156 6.42 12.68 11.01
C GLU A 156 7.69 12.38 10.20
N PHE A 157 7.53 12.18 8.89
CA PHE A 157 8.65 12.06 7.96
C PHE A 157 8.82 13.35 7.19
N ARG A 158 10.04 13.89 7.23
CA ARG A 158 10.42 15.07 6.45
C ARG A 158 11.44 14.66 5.40
N PHE A 159 11.07 14.82 4.14
CA PHE A 159 11.96 14.58 3.02
C PHE A 159 12.44 15.93 2.48
N PRO A 160 13.76 16.15 2.39
CA PRO A 160 14.25 17.33 1.69
C PRO A 160 13.89 17.19 0.21
N THR A 161 13.15 18.16 -0.32
CA THR A 161 12.95 18.29 -1.76
C THR A 161 14.26 18.80 -2.37
N ARG A 162 14.74 18.11 -3.41
CA ARG A 162 15.93 18.53 -4.18
C ARG A 162 15.56 19.53 -5.25
#